data_AF-A0A3D3F294-F1
#
_entry.id   AF-A0A3D3F294-F1
#
_cell.length_a   1.000
_cell.length_b   1.000
_cell.length_c   1.000
_cell.angle_alpha   90.00
_cell.angle_beta   90.00
_cell.angle_gamma   90.00
#
_symmetry.space_group_name_H-M   'P 1'
#
loop_
_entity.id
_entity.type
_entity.pdbx_description
1 polymer ?
#
loop_
_entity_poly.entity_id
_entity_poly.type
_entity_poly.pdbx_seq_one_letter_code
_entity_poly.pdbx_strand_id
1 'polypeptide(L)'
;ICTREPGGTPIAEAIRRILLDPLCAEMLPETELLLYNASRAQHTGELILPALQAGKIVISDRYYDSTYAYQGAARSLDYAVIDSLTAFATFNTEPD
;
A
#
# COMPACT_ATOMS: atom_id res chain seq x y z
N ILE A 1 8.05 -14.06 -7.26
CA ILE A 1 6.84 -14.29 -6.44
C ILE A 1 5.72 -13.42 -6.97
N CYS A 2 4.48 -13.90 -6.88
CA CYS A 2 3.30 -13.10 -7.26
C CYS A 2 2.55 -12.72 -5.98
N THR A 3 2.16 -11.45 -5.85
CA THR A 3 1.46 -10.89 -4.69
C THR A 3 0.50 -9.78 -5.11
N ARG A 4 -0.19 -9.11 -4.17
CA ARG A 4 -1.13 -8.02 -4.46
C ARG A 4 -1.30 -7.02 -3.31
N GLU A 5 -1.69 -5.79 -3.64
CA GLU A 5 -2.06 -4.75 -2.67
C GLU A 5 -3.51 -4.26 -2.80
N PRO A 6 -4.13 -3.83 -1.67
CA PRO A 6 -3.70 -4.04 -0.29
C PRO A 6 -3.81 -5.54 0.05
N GLY A 7 -2.89 -6.09 0.85
CA GLY A 7 -2.85 -7.53 1.15
C GLY A 7 -1.46 -8.17 1.07
N GLY A 8 -1.42 -9.49 0.86
CA GLY A 8 -0.18 -10.25 0.66
C GLY A 8 0.44 -10.83 1.95
N THR A 9 0.04 -10.35 3.13
CA THR A 9 0.43 -10.91 4.44
C THR A 9 -0.76 -10.95 5.39
N PRO A 10 -0.75 -11.74 6.49
CA PRO A 10 -1.90 -11.85 7.38
C PRO A 10 -2.40 -10.51 7.95
N ILE A 11 -1.48 -9.62 8.33
CA ILE A 11 -1.80 -8.27 8.82
C ILE A 11 -2.32 -7.39 7.67
N ALA A 12 -1.66 -7.41 6.51
CA ALA A 12 -2.09 -6.63 5.35
C ALA A 12 -3.49 -7.05 4.84
N GLU A 13 -3.83 -8.34 4.91
CA GLU A 13 -5.17 -8.87 4.61
C GLU A 13 -6.22 -8.44 5.64
N ALA A 14 -5.84 -8.30 6.92
CA ALA A 14 -6.75 -7.76 7.93
C ALA A 14 -7.11 -6.30 7.64
N ILE A 15 -6.12 -5.50 7.24
CA ILE A 15 -6.34 -4.11 6.82
C ILE A 15 -7.17 -4.04 5.55
N ARG A 16 -6.91 -4.90 4.55
CA ARG A 16 -7.71 -4.99 3.32
C ARG A 16 -9.19 -5.19 3.62
N ARG A 17 -9.54 -6.04 4.59
CA ARG A 17 -10.95 -6.27 4.94
C ARG A 17 -11.65 -4.98 5.36
N ILE A 18 -10.99 -4.12 6.13
CA ILE A 18 -11.54 -2.83 6.56
C ILE A 18 -11.67 -1.88 5.35
N LEU A 19 -10.64 -1.80 4.51
CA LEU A 19 -10.62 -0.92 3.33
C LEU A 19 -11.71 -1.25 2.30
N LEU A 20 -12.12 -2.51 2.22
CA LEU A 20 -13.10 -2.99 1.24
C LEU A 20 -14.47 -3.30 1.85
N ASP A 21 -14.66 -3.04 3.14
CA ASP A 21 -15.95 -3.24 3.80
C ASP A 21 -16.91 -2.11 3.40
N PRO A 22 -18.04 -2.41 2.71
CA PRO A 22 -19.03 -1.40 2.37
C PRO A 22 -19.68 -0.72 3.58
N LEU A 23 -19.60 -1.35 4.76
CA LEU A 23 -20.10 -0.78 6.02
C LEU A 23 -19.17 0.31 6.58
N CYS A 24 -17.94 0.44 6.07
CA CYS A 24 -16.99 1.49 6.47
C CYS A 24 -17.00 2.69 5.50
N ALA A 25 -18.17 3.01 4.92
CA ALA A 25 -18.30 4.05 3.90
C ALA A 25 -18.02 5.48 4.43
N GLU A 26 -18.10 5.68 5.75
CA GLU A 26 -17.79 6.95 6.44
C GLU A 26 -16.27 7.20 6.58
N MET A 27 -15.42 6.29 6.12
CA MET A 27 -13.97 6.43 6.21
C MET A 27 -13.48 7.72 5.54
N LEU A 28 -12.77 8.53 6.32
CA LEU A 28 -12.14 9.76 5.83
C LEU A 28 -11.00 9.43 4.85
N PRO A 29 -10.72 10.29 3.87
CA PRO A 29 -9.63 10.09 2.92
C PRO A 29 -8.26 9.87 3.57
N GLU A 30 -7.97 10.56 4.67
CA GLU A 30 -6.71 10.43 5.42
C GLU A 30 -6.61 9.06 6.09
N THR A 31 -7.72 8.57 6.66
CA THR A 31 -7.78 7.22 7.24
C THR A 31 -7.56 6.17 6.16
N GLU A 32 -8.21 6.30 5.00
CA GLU A 32 -8.03 5.41 3.85
C GLU A 32 -6.56 5.40 3.41
N LEU A 33 -5.95 6.57 3.21
CA LEU A 33 -4.54 6.72 2.84
C LEU A 33 -3.60 6.03 3.84
N LEU A 34 -3.81 6.26 5.14
CA LEU A 34 -2.99 5.67 6.20
C LEU A 34 -3.14 4.15 6.27
N LEU A 35 -4.34 3.62 6.08
CA LEU A 35 -4.58 2.17 6.07
C LEU A 35 -3.94 1.51 4.83
N TYR A 36 -4.04 2.12 3.64
CA TYR A 36 -3.31 1.64 2.47
C TYR A 36 -1.80 1.58 2.73
N ASN A 37 -1.23 2.65 3.31
CA ASN A 37 0.20 2.70 3.65
C ASN A 37 0.57 1.70 4.76
N ALA A 38 -0.29 1.47 5.76
CA ALA A 38 -0.07 0.46 6.78
C ALA A 38 -0.04 -0.96 6.20
N SER A 39 -0.97 -1.27 5.28
CA SER A 39 -1.00 -2.54 4.55
C SER A 39 0.28 -2.73 3.73
N ARG A 40 0.70 -1.66 3.02
CA ARG A 40 1.92 -1.63 2.20
C ARG A 40 3.20 -1.80 3.01
N ALA A 41 3.32 -1.14 4.15
CA ALA A 41 4.50 -1.25 5.01
C ALA A 41 4.70 -2.69 5.49
N GLN A 42 3.62 -3.34 5.92
CA GLN A 42 3.68 -4.74 6.30
C GLN A 42 4.06 -5.64 5.13
N HIS A 43 3.39 -5.46 3.99
CA HIS A 43 3.61 -6.27 2.79
C HIS A 43 5.05 -6.12 2.26
N THR A 44 5.55 -4.89 2.22
CA THR A 44 6.89 -4.58 1.73
C THR A 44 7.96 -5.15 2.65
N GLY A 45 7.83 -4.93 3.97
CA GLY A 45 8.81 -5.39 4.95
C GLY A 45 8.84 -6.89 5.14
N GLU A 46 7.68 -7.55 5.17
CA GLU A 46 7.58 -8.98 5.47
C GLU A 46 7.74 -9.87 4.22
N LEU A 47 7.32 -9.40 3.04
CA LEU A 47 7.28 -10.24 1.83
C LEU A 47 8.18 -9.73 0.69
N ILE A 48 8.06 -8.46 0.29
CA ILE A 48 8.76 -7.93 -0.90
C ILE A 48 10.27 -7.85 -0.67
N LEU A 49 10.71 -7.16 0.38
CA LEU A 49 12.13 -6.96 0.66
C LEU A 49 12.90 -8.28 0.82
N PRO A 50 12.42 -9.27 1.61
CA PRO A 50 13.10 -10.57 1.70
C PRO A 50 13.17 -11.31 0.36
N ALA A 51 12.15 -11.18 -0.50
CA ALA A 51 12.15 -11.82 -1.82
C ALA A 51 13.16 -11.16 -2.77
N LEU A 52 13.23 -9.83 -2.79
CA LEU A 52 14.21 -9.08 -3.58
C LEU A 52 15.65 -9.38 -3.11
N GLN A 53 15.89 -9.40 -1.79
CA GLN A 53 17.19 -9.77 -1.21
C GLN A 53 17.62 -11.19 -1.59
N ALA A 54 16.67 -12.10 -1.80
CA ALA A 54 16.92 -13.46 -2.28
C ALA A 54 17.10 -13.55 -3.81
N GLY A 55 17.17 -12.42 -4.53
CA GLY A 55 17.35 -12.35 -5.98
C GLY A 55 16.13 -12.80 -6.79
N LYS A 56 14.93 -12.75 -6.20
CA LYS A 56 13.69 -13.14 -6.89
C LYS A 56 13.05 -11.94 -7.55
N ILE A 57 12.46 -12.17 -8.74
CA ILE A 57 11.53 -11.22 -9.35
C ILE A 57 10.25 -11.19 -8.52
N VAL A 58 9.73 -9.99 -8.22
CA VAL A 58 8.43 -9.78 -7.56
C VAL A 58 7.46 -9.18 -8.56
N ILE A 59 6.29 -9.79 -8.70
CA ILE A 59 5.18 -9.26 -9.50
C ILE A 59 4.04 -8.98 -8.53
N SER A 60 3.71 -7.70 -8.34
CA SER A 60 2.61 -7.28 -7.48
C SER A 60 1.46 -6.73 -8.32
N ASP A 61 0.25 -7.26 -8.11
CA ASP A 61 -0.97 -6.61 -8.59
C ASP A 61 -1.23 -5.38 -7.72
N ARG A 62 -0.94 -4.20 -8.30
CA ARG A 62 -0.85 -2.88 -7.67
C ARG A 62 0.33 -2.72 -6.71
N TYR A 63 0.67 -1.45 -6.49
CA TYR A 63 1.62 -0.96 -5.49
C TYR A 63 1.31 0.52 -5.19
N TYR A 64 2.32 1.35 -4.92
CA TYR A 64 2.08 2.75 -4.54
C TYR A 64 1.56 3.67 -5.63
N ASP A 65 1.72 3.35 -6.92
CA ASP A 65 1.18 4.19 -8.01
C ASP A 65 -0.34 4.34 -7.91
N SER A 66 -1.02 3.32 -7.37
CA SER A 66 -2.45 3.40 -7.10
C SER A 66 -2.81 4.49 -6.08
N THR A 67 -1.92 4.79 -5.13
CA THR A 67 -2.18 5.81 -4.11
C THR A 67 -2.24 7.23 -4.70
N TYR A 68 -1.42 7.54 -5.70
CA TYR A 68 -1.48 8.82 -6.41
C TYR A 68 -2.78 9.01 -7.18
N ALA A 69 -3.27 7.94 -7.82
CA ALA A 69 -4.51 7.99 -8.60
C ALA A 69 -5.76 8.14 -7.73
N TYR A 70 -5.88 7.33 -6.66
CA TYR A 70 -7.11 7.31 -5.85
C TYR A 70 -7.10 8.34 -4.72
N GLN A 71 -5.99 8.52 -4.02
CA GLN A 71 -5.93 9.42 -2.87
C GLN A 71 -5.44 10.83 -3.26
N GLY A 72 -4.54 10.94 -4.24
CA GLY A 72 -4.13 12.24 -4.79
C GLY A 72 -5.23 12.86 -5.66
N ALA A 73 -5.48 12.27 -6.83
CA ALA A 73 -6.37 12.87 -7.81
C ALA A 73 -7.86 12.81 -7.42
N ALA A 74 -8.34 11.68 -6.89
CA ALA A 74 -9.77 11.51 -6.57
C ALA A 74 -10.18 12.06 -5.18
N ARG A 75 -9.24 12.22 -4.23
CA ARG A 75 -9.54 12.76 -2.89
C ARG A 75 -8.88 14.11 -2.59
N SER A 76 -8.13 14.69 -3.53
CA SER A 76 -7.50 16.02 -3.42
C SER A 76 -6.55 16.16 -2.22
N LEU A 77 -5.88 15.09 -1.81
CA LEU A 77 -4.86 15.14 -0.75
C LEU A 77 -3.55 15.73 -1.29
N ASP A 78 -2.80 16.40 -0.41
CA ASP A 78 -1.51 17.01 -0.74
C ASP A 78 -0.48 15.93 -1.17
N TYR A 79 0.07 16.11 -2.37
CA TYR A 79 1.09 15.21 -2.92
C TYR A 79 2.32 15.11 -2.02
N ALA A 80 2.74 16.19 -1.35
CA ALA A 80 3.89 16.14 -0.45
C ALA A 80 3.67 15.17 0.73
N VAL A 81 2.42 15.07 1.21
CA VAL A 81 2.03 14.10 2.25
C VAL A 81 2.01 12.69 1.69
N ILE A 82 1.45 12.51 0.49
CA ILE A 82 1.40 11.19 -0.19
C ILE A 82 2.81 10.67 -0.44
N ASP A 83 3.71 11.50 -0.95
CA ASP A 83 5.11 11.16 -1.23
C ASP A 83 5.80 10.68 0.05
N SER A 84 5.70 11.48 1.12
CA SER A 84 6.34 11.21 2.40
C SER A 84 5.87 9.90 3.02
N LEU A 85 4.55 9.66 3.02
CA LEU A 85 3.96 8.43 3.57
C LEU A 85 4.28 7.20 2.72
N THR A 86 4.25 7.35 1.40
CA THR A 86 4.55 6.26 0.47
C THR A 86 6.00 5.85 0.60
N ALA A 87 6.95 6.79 0.55
CA ALA A 87 8.37 6.50 0.69
C ALA A 87 8.67 5.81 2.03
N PHE A 88 8.02 6.25 3.11
CA PHE A 88 8.11 5.60 4.41
C PHE A 88 7.57 4.16 4.39
N ALA A 89 6.37 3.96 3.83
CA ALA A 89 5.71 2.66 3.78
C ALA A 89 6.40 1.67 2.83
N THR A 90 7.11 2.14 1.81
CA THR A 90 7.83 1.28 0.86
C THR A 90 9.27 1.05 1.25
N PHE A 91 9.75 1.63 2.36
CA PHE A 91 11.17 1.64 2.71
C PHE A 91 12.06 2.20 1.58
N ASN A 92 11.54 3.20 0.84
CA ASN A 92 12.14 3.73 -0.39
C ASN A 92 12.34 2.68 -1.51
N THR A 93 11.56 1.60 -1.50
CA THR A 93 11.58 0.58 -2.56
C THR A 93 10.69 1.01 -3.71
N GLU A 94 11.26 1.05 -4.91
CA GLU A 94 10.59 1.44 -6.15
C GLU A 94 10.51 0.23 -7.11
N PRO A 95 9.43 0.08 -7.90
CA PRO A 95 9.41 -0.84 -9.04
C PRO A 95 10.46 -0.47 -10.10
N ASP A 96 11.00 -1.49 -10.77
CA ASP A 96 11.97 -1.34 -11.88
C ASP A 96 11.35 -0.77 -13.17
#